data_AF-A0A2H6EH22-F1
#
_entry.id   AF-A0A2H6EH22-F1
#
_cell.length_a   1.000
_cell.length_b   1.000
_cell.length_c   1.000
_cell.angle_alpha   90.00
_cell.angle_beta   90.00
_cell.angle_gamma   90.00
#
_symmetry.space_group_name_H-M   'P 1'
#
loop_
_entity.id
_entity.type
_entity.pdbx_description
1 polymer ?
#
loop_
_entity_poly.entity_id
_entity_poly.type
_entity_poly.pdbx_seq_one_letter_code
_entity_poly.pdbx_strand_id
1 'polypeptide(L)'
;MAKGSNIERWKKITLAAMKQSLRAFLPQITLVGSLDDIVSLPGKKIVFEQTAENEFPFSNRGKETYYFIFGPEGGFTKVEQTLFDSGSIFYLSDHRLRSETAIVKAASLL
;
A
#
# COMPACT_ATOMS: atom_id res chain seq x y z
N MET A 1 16.53 17.28 1.93
CA MET A 1 15.80 16.79 0.74
C MET A 1 16.43 15.47 0.32
N ALA A 2 15.68 14.36 0.36
CA ALA A 2 16.23 13.04 0.03
C ALA A 2 16.75 13.02 -1.41
N LYS A 3 17.97 12.52 -1.60
CA LYS A 3 18.61 12.30 -2.92
C LYS A 3 17.64 11.53 -3.82
N GLY A 4 17.43 12.04 -5.04
CA GLY A 4 16.36 11.70 -5.98
C GLY A 4 15.90 10.23 -5.99
N SER A 5 14.58 10.07 -5.99
CA SER A 5 13.87 8.82 -6.23
C SER A 5 14.44 8.11 -7.45
N ASN A 6 15.18 7.03 -7.23
CA ASN A 6 15.81 6.28 -8.30
C ASN A 6 14.78 5.33 -8.94
N ILE A 7 13.75 5.90 -9.56
CA ILE A 7 12.65 5.16 -10.18
C ILE A 7 13.17 4.13 -11.19
N GLU A 8 14.27 4.44 -11.88
CA GLU A 8 14.96 3.53 -12.79
C GLU A 8 15.53 2.31 -12.07
N ARG A 9 16.09 2.48 -10.86
CA ARG A 9 16.51 1.35 -10.02
C ARG A 9 15.32 0.48 -9.64
N TRP A 10 14.19 1.06 -9.23
CA TRP A 10 13.01 0.29 -8.85
C TRP A 10 12.43 -0.48 -10.04
N LYS A 11 12.33 0.15 -11.21
CA LYS A 11 11.92 -0.52 -12.45
C LYS A 11 12.83 -1.72 -12.77
N LYS A 12 14.16 -1.59 -12.61
CA LYS A 12 15.10 -2.71 -12.80
C LYS A 12 14.87 -3.84 -11.80
N ILE A 13 14.64 -3.52 -10.52
CA ILE A 13 14.33 -4.52 -9.49
C ILE A 13 13.02 -5.25 -9.82
N THR A 14 11.97 -4.51 -10.18
CA THR A 14 10.66 -5.07 -10.53
C THR A 14 10.74 -5.96 -11.78
N LEU A 15 11.51 -5.57 -12.80
CA LEU A 15 11.74 -6.41 -13.98
C LEU A 15 12.48 -7.71 -13.62
N ALA A 16 13.51 -7.65 -12.76
CA ALA A 16 14.22 -8.83 -12.31
C ALA A 16 13.31 -9.76 -11.49
N ALA A 17 12.51 -9.21 -10.57
CA ALA A 17 11.56 -9.96 -9.76
C ALA A 17 10.46 -10.63 -10.60
N MET A 18 9.93 -9.94 -11.62
CA MET A 18 8.98 -10.52 -12.58
C MET A 18 9.58 -11.74 -13.28
N LYS A 19 10.81 -11.62 -13.81
CA LYS A 19 11.51 -12.73 -14.48
C LYS A 19 11.75 -13.91 -13.54
N GLN A 20 12.22 -13.63 -12.33
CA GLN A 20 12.51 -14.66 -11.32
C GLN A 20 11.25 -15.38 -10.83
N SER A 21 10.11 -14.68 -10.79
CA SER A 21 8.81 -15.26 -10.42
C SER A 21 8.06 -15.91 -11.58
N LEU A 22 8.66 -15.97 -12.78
CA LEU A 22 8.05 -16.52 -14.01
C LEU A 22 6.69 -15.87 -14.35
N ARG A 23 6.50 -14.60 -13.99
CA ARG A 23 5.28 -13.85 -14.27
C ARG A 23 5.35 -13.16 -15.62
N ALA A 24 4.23 -13.09 -16.33
CA ALA A 24 4.09 -12.39 -17.61
C ALA A 24 3.54 -10.95 -17.49
N PHE A 25 3.42 -10.45 -16.26
CA PHE A 25 2.91 -9.10 -15.96
C PHE A 25 4.00 -8.27 -15.30
N LEU A 26 4.35 -7.13 -15.91
CA LEU A 26 5.30 -6.17 -15.37
C LEU A 26 4.53 -5.09 -14.58
N PRO A 27 4.67 -5.03 -13.24
CA PRO A 27 4.04 -3.99 -12.45
C PRO A 27 4.53 -2.59 -12.85
N GLN A 28 3.60 -1.65 -12.97
CA GLN A 28 3.92 -0.25 -13.22
C GLN A 28 4.28 0.46 -11.91
N ILE A 29 5.35 1.26 -11.94
CA ILE A 29 5.77 2.11 -10.83
C ILE A 29 5.55 3.56 -11.22
N THR A 30 4.72 4.26 -10.44
CA THR A 30 4.38 5.67 -10.66
C THR A 30 4.70 6.45 -9.38
N LEU A 31 5.29 7.64 -9.55
CA LEU A 31 5.43 8.60 -8.46
C LEU A 31 4.20 9.49 -8.43
N VAL A 32 3.61 9.63 -7.25
CA VAL A 32 2.50 10.55 -6.97
C VAL A 32 3.02 11.72 -6.13
N GLY A 33 2.47 12.91 -6.34
CA GLY A 33 2.99 14.15 -5.76
C GLY A 33 2.53 14.37 -4.32
N SER A 34 1.34 13.88 -3.99
CA SER A 34 0.69 14.11 -2.70
C SER A 34 -0.18 12.93 -2.27
N LEU A 35 -0.61 12.95 -1.01
CA LEU A 35 -1.61 12.02 -0.48
C LEU A 35 -2.98 12.25 -1.12
N ASP A 36 -3.34 13.51 -1.41
CA ASP A 36 -4.58 13.89 -2.09
C ASP A 36 -4.69 13.26 -3.49
N ASP A 37 -3.56 13.16 -4.22
CA ASP A 37 -3.50 12.47 -5.51
C ASP A 37 -3.86 10.98 -5.39
N ILE A 38 -3.56 10.35 -4.24
CA ILE A 38 -3.90 8.94 -3.97
C ILE A 38 -5.37 8.82 -3.59
N VAL A 39 -5.84 9.70 -2.71
CA VAL A 39 -7.22 9.70 -2.19
C VAL A 39 -8.23 9.92 -3.33
N SER A 40 -7.89 10.77 -4.30
CA SER A 40 -8.73 11.09 -5.45
C SER A 40 -8.84 9.98 -6.51
N LEU A 41 -8.01 8.92 -6.46
CA LEU A 41 -8.08 7.83 -7.44
C LEU A 41 -9.42 7.07 -7.38
N PRO A 42 -10.04 6.70 -8.50
CA PRO A 42 -11.32 5.99 -8.49
C PRO A 42 -11.15 4.55 -8.01
N GLY A 43 -11.84 4.17 -6.94
CA GLY A 43 -11.79 2.83 -6.35
C GLY A 43 -11.81 2.84 -4.82
N LYS A 44 -11.82 1.65 -4.23
CA LYS A 44 -11.86 1.47 -2.77
C LYS A 44 -10.46 1.57 -2.18
N LYS A 45 -10.29 2.40 -1.15
CA LYS A 45 -9.01 2.56 -0.44
C LYS A 45 -9.04 1.68 0.78
N ILE A 46 -7.92 1.03 1.05
CA ILE A 46 -7.67 0.27 2.27
C ILE A 46 -6.35 0.75 2.81
N VAL A 47 -6.42 1.35 3.98
CA VAL A 47 -5.28 1.96 4.64
C VAL A 47 -4.85 1.05 5.76
N PHE A 48 -3.57 0.71 5.77
CA PHE A 48 -3.00 -0.09 6.84
C PHE A 48 -2.31 0.82 7.85
N GLU A 49 -2.83 0.82 9.08
CA GLU A 49 -2.32 1.60 10.21
C GLU A 49 -2.38 0.76 11.48
N GLN A 50 -1.32 0.82 12.30
CA GLN A 50 -1.21 0.01 13.51
C GLN A 50 -2.22 0.43 14.59
N THR A 51 -2.63 1.70 14.58
CA THR A 51 -3.59 2.26 15.54
C THR A 51 -5.05 2.08 15.11
N ALA A 52 -5.31 1.36 14.02
CA ALA A 52 -6.66 1.10 13.57
C ALA A 52 -7.42 0.20 14.57
N GLU A 53 -8.74 0.37 14.64
CA GLU A 53 -9.59 -0.42 15.53
C GLU A 53 -10.01 -1.76 14.92
N ASN A 54 -10.08 -1.82 13.58
CA ASN A 54 -10.59 -2.98 12.86
C ASN A 54 -9.44 -3.80 12.25
N GLU A 55 -9.46 -5.12 12.44
CA GLU A 55 -8.58 -6.01 11.70
C GLU A 55 -9.00 -6.03 10.22
N PHE A 56 -8.02 -6.12 9.33
CA PHE A 56 -8.29 -6.22 7.90
C PHE A 56 -9.08 -7.50 7.57
N PRO A 57 -10.32 -7.38 7.02
CA PRO A 57 -11.13 -8.55 6.75
C PRO A 57 -10.62 -9.28 5.50
N PHE A 58 -10.03 -10.46 5.71
CA PHE A 58 -9.68 -11.39 4.63
C PHE A 58 -10.95 -11.89 3.96
N SER A 59 -11.28 -11.31 2.81
CA SER A 59 -12.46 -11.68 2.06
C SER A 59 -12.17 -11.64 0.56
N ASN A 60 -12.82 -12.55 -0.17
CA ASN A 60 -12.75 -12.60 -1.62
C ASN A 60 -13.26 -11.27 -2.18
N ARG A 61 -12.36 -10.54 -2.82
CA ARG A 61 -12.62 -9.23 -3.39
C ARG A 61 -13.11 -9.44 -4.82
N GLY A 62 -14.29 -8.89 -5.12
CA GLY A 62 -14.86 -8.92 -6.47
C GLY A 62 -14.00 -8.17 -7.48
N LYS A 63 -14.55 -7.94 -8.68
CA LYS A 63 -13.85 -7.26 -9.80
C LYS A 63 -13.68 -5.72 -9.60
N GLU A 64 -13.63 -5.25 -8.37
CA GLU A 64 -13.47 -3.83 -8.06
C GLU A 64 -11.98 -3.42 -8.05
N THR A 65 -11.72 -2.14 -8.29
CA THR A 65 -10.37 -1.57 -8.11
C THR A 65 -10.12 -1.27 -6.64
N TYR A 66 -9.05 -1.83 -6.10
CA TYR A 66 -8.62 -1.60 -4.73
C TYR A 66 -7.24 -0.95 -4.68
N TYR A 67 -7.09 0.02 -3.78
CA TYR A 67 -5.83 0.64 -3.43
C TYR A 67 -5.45 0.24 -2.02
N PHE A 68 -4.36 -0.53 -1.91
CA PHE A 68 -3.74 -0.88 -0.64
C PHE A 68 -2.68 0.17 -0.29
N ILE A 69 -2.91 0.90 0.78
CA ILE A 69 -2.14 2.07 1.17
C ILE A 69 -1.39 1.75 2.45
N PHE A 70 -0.07 1.94 2.40
CA PHE A 70 0.83 1.70 3.53
C PHE A 70 1.49 3.02 3.91
N GLY A 71 1.41 3.36 5.19
CA GLY A 71 2.03 4.57 5.72
C GLY A 71 3.56 4.48 5.79
N PRO A 72 4.23 5.63 5.99
CA PRO A 72 5.65 5.66 6.34
C PRO A 72 5.89 5.00 7.71
N GLU A 73 7.15 4.83 8.13
CA GLU A 73 7.48 4.21 9.43
C GLU A 73 6.81 4.89 10.64
N GLY A 74 6.49 6.19 10.52
CA GLY A 74 5.80 6.99 11.52
C GLY A 74 4.26 6.92 11.48
N GLY A 75 3.68 6.17 10.53
CA GLY A 75 2.24 6.10 10.31
C GLY A 75 1.64 7.37 9.70
N PHE A 76 0.32 7.40 9.62
CA PHE A 76 -0.45 8.58 9.22
C PHE A 76 -0.84 9.40 10.46
N THR A 77 -0.73 10.72 10.34
CA THR A 77 -1.28 11.64 11.35
C THR A 77 -2.80 11.53 11.40
N LYS A 78 -3.42 11.92 12.53
CA LYS A 78 -4.88 11.96 12.64
C LYS A 78 -5.54 12.79 11.54
N VAL A 79 -4.90 13.89 11.13
CA VAL A 79 -5.38 14.75 10.05
C VAL A 79 -5.35 14.02 8.71
N GLU A 80 -4.24 13.36 8.36
CA GLU A 80 -4.13 12.57 7.14
C GLU A 80 -5.13 11.40 7.12
N GLN A 81 -5.39 10.77 8.26
CA GLN A 81 -6.38 9.70 8.38
C GLN A 81 -7.81 10.18 8.04
N THR A 82 -8.13 11.47 8.28
CA THR A 82 -9.45 12.03 7.91
C THR A 82 -9.67 12.16 6.41
N LEU A 83 -8.62 12.05 5.59
CA LEU A 83 -8.75 12.10 4.13
C LEU A 83 -9.31 10.79 3.54
N PHE A 84 -9.34 9.71 4.33
CA PHE A 84 -9.86 8.42 3.89
C PHE A 84 -11.30 8.18 4.36
N ASP A 85 -11.99 7.29 3.66
CA ASP A 85 -13.37 6.94 3.98
C ASP A 85 -13.48 6.33 5.39
N SER A 86 -14.58 6.62 6.07
CA SER A 86 -14.86 6.03 7.39
C SER A 86 -14.90 4.51 7.30
N GLY A 87 -14.11 3.83 8.16
CA GLY A 87 -14.03 2.36 8.17
C GLY A 87 -13.13 1.76 7.08
N SER A 88 -12.32 2.56 6.39
CA SER A 88 -11.35 2.07 5.41
C SER A 88 -9.94 1.84 5.96
N ILE A 89 -9.75 2.04 7.26
CA ILE A 89 -8.46 1.94 7.95
C ILE A 89 -8.46 0.68 8.82
N PHE A 90 -7.43 -0.15 8.64
CA PHE A 90 -7.33 -1.47 9.26
C PHE A 90 -5.93 -1.75 9.78
N TYR A 91 -5.81 -2.63 10.77
CA TYR A 91 -4.53 -3.21 11.18
C TYR A 91 -4.35 -4.60 10.56
N LEU A 92 -3.09 -5.03 10.36
CA LEU A 92 -2.72 -6.33 9.79
C LEU A 92 -2.24 -7.36 10.83
N SER A 93 -1.95 -6.89 12.04
CA SER A 93 -1.35 -7.68 13.12
C SER A 93 -1.41 -6.88 14.44
N ASP A 94 -1.58 -7.58 15.56
CA ASP A 94 -1.51 -7.00 16.91
C ASP A 94 -0.13 -6.40 17.22
N HIS A 95 0.91 -6.92 16.57
CA HIS A 95 2.28 -6.43 16.70
C HIS A 95 2.61 -5.44 15.57
N ARG A 96 3.39 -4.41 15.92
CA ARG A 96 3.94 -3.45 14.96
C ARG A 96 4.79 -4.14 13.91
N LEU A 97 4.39 -4.00 12.65
CA LEU A 97 5.15 -4.44 11.49
C LEU A 97 6.03 -3.29 10.98
N ARG A 98 7.22 -3.63 10.44
CA ARG A 98 7.96 -2.69 9.58
C ARG A 98 7.18 -2.47 8.29
N SER A 99 7.38 -1.33 7.62
CA SER A 99 6.66 -0.98 6.40
C SER A 99 6.83 -2.06 5.32
N GLU A 100 8.04 -2.60 5.11
CA GLU A 100 8.24 -3.69 4.14
C GLU A 100 7.52 -4.99 4.53
N THR A 101 7.45 -5.32 5.83
CA THR A 101 6.79 -6.54 6.32
C THR A 101 5.28 -6.44 6.18
N ALA A 102 4.70 -5.26 6.44
CA ALA A 102 3.27 -5.02 6.26
C ALA A 102 2.84 -5.25 4.81
N ILE A 103 3.64 -4.78 3.84
CA ILE A 103 3.38 -4.99 2.41
C ILE A 103 3.38 -6.48 2.06
N VAL A 104 4.40 -7.23 2.51
CA VAL A 104 4.50 -8.68 2.24
C VAL A 104 3.37 -9.46 2.90
N LYS A 105 3.01 -9.12 4.15
CA LYS A 105 1.90 -9.73 4.88
C LYS A 105 0.58 -9.48 4.17
N ALA A 106 0.28 -8.24 3.78
CA ALA A 106 -0.93 -7.95 3.01
C ALA A 106 -0.96 -8.72 1.68
N ALA A 107 0.15 -8.75 0.95
CA ALA A 107 0.25 -9.46 -0.33
C ALA A 107 0.09 -10.98 -0.21
N SER A 108 0.41 -11.60 0.94
CA SER A 108 0.22 -13.04 1.15
C SER A 108 -1.20 -13.42 1.54
N LEU A 109 -2.04 -12.42 1.86
CA LEU A 109 -3.41 -12.60 2.31
C LEU A 109 -4.44 -12.27 1.23
N LEU A 110 -3.98 -11.74 0.09
CA LEU A 110 -4.76 -11.43 -1.12
C LEU A 110 -4.61 -12.55 -2.14
#